data_AF-A0A847XJ97-F1
#
_entry.id   AF-A0A847XJ97-F1
#
_cell.length_a   1.000
_cell.length_b   1.000
_cell.length_c   1.000
_cell.angle_alpha   90.00
_cell.angle_beta   90.00
_cell.angle_gamma   90.00
#
_symmetry.space_group_name_H-M   'P 1'
#
loop_
_entity.id
_entity.type
_entity.pdbx_description
1 polymer ?
#
loop_
_entity_poly.entity_id
_entity_poly.type
_entity_poly.pdbx_seq_one_letter_code
_entity_poly.pdbx_strand_id
1 'polypeptide(L)'
;MKEKKETDVQEVVNHFFYTKGYTLDQIKEDSKKRKIIYSRFTRPAKELIELAGSKRKAKQAITKVSKWAKSRNLEYSIETVFKKWLELDKLKPKEIIKKPFYNNDPMVWSQLKRKWFVVNSDGEWLEFAGDEKDIKWKK
;
A
#
# COMPACT_ATOMS: atom_id res chain seq x y z
N MET A 1 -23.73 14.31 -24.94
CA MET A 1 -23.20 12.94 -25.17
C MET A 1 -23.79 12.04 -24.09
N LYS A 2 -24.45 10.93 -24.44
CA LYS A 2 -24.90 9.95 -23.42
C LYS A 2 -23.66 9.35 -22.75
N GLU A 3 -23.52 9.51 -21.43
CA GLU A 3 -22.51 8.81 -20.65
C GLU A 3 -22.75 7.30 -20.79
N LYS A 4 -21.87 6.61 -21.53
CA LYS A 4 -21.89 5.15 -21.57
C LYS A 4 -21.46 4.65 -20.20
N LYS A 5 -22.35 3.92 -19.51
CA LYS A 5 -21.99 3.19 -18.28
C LYS A 5 -20.80 2.28 -18.57
N GLU A 6 -19.81 2.31 -17.69
CA GLU A 6 -18.67 1.40 -17.75
C GLU A 6 -19.14 -0.05 -17.56
N THR A 7 -18.50 -0.97 -18.26
CA THR A 7 -18.71 -2.40 -18.01
C THR A 7 -18.04 -2.81 -16.70
N ASP A 8 -18.49 -3.92 -16.10
CA ASP A 8 -17.90 -4.43 -14.87
C ASP A 8 -16.39 -4.68 -14.97
N VAL A 9 -15.94 -5.17 -16.13
CA VAL A 9 -14.51 -5.35 -16.45
C VAL A 9 -13.80 -4.01 -16.52
N GLN A 10 -14.41 -3.00 -17.16
CA GLN A 10 -13.83 -1.66 -17.24
C GLN A 10 -13.66 -1.03 -15.86
N GLU A 11 -14.68 -1.12 -15.00
CA GLU A 11 -14.59 -0.59 -13.64
C GLU A 11 -13.45 -1.23 -12.83
N VAL A 12 -13.23 -2.54 -12.98
CA VAL A 12 -12.16 -3.26 -12.26
C VAL A 12 -10.78 -2.87 -12.79
N VAL A 13 -10.60 -2.76 -14.10
CA VAL A 13 -9.34 -2.31 -14.71
C VAL A 13 -9.06 -0.85 -14.34
N ASN A 14 -10.04 0.03 -14.44
CA ASN A 14 -9.93 1.43 -14.02
C ASN A 14 -9.55 1.52 -12.54
N HIS A 15 -10.22 0.76 -11.67
CA HIS A 15 -9.87 0.70 -10.24
C HIS A 15 -8.44 0.24 -10.01
N PHE A 16 -7.95 -0.75 -10.74
CA PHE A 16 -6.54 -1.16 -10.69
C PHE A 16 -5.60 0.01 -11.01
N PHE A 17 -5.84 0.74 -12.11
CA PHE A 17 -5.04 1.91 -12.47
C PHE A 17 -5.18 3.08 -11.49
N TYR A 18 -6.35 3.29 -10.90
CA TYR A 18 -6.54 4.25 -9.81
C TYR A 18 -5.68 3.90 -8.60
N THR A 19 -5.59 2.62 -8.24
CA THR A 19 -4.65 2.21 -7.19
C THR A 19 -3.21 2.48 -7.57
N LYS A 20 -2.85 2.56 -8.86
CA LYS A 20 -1.52 2.92 -9.34
C LYS A 20 -1.28 4.45 -9.41
N GLY A 21 -2.30 5.26 -9.14
CA GLY A 21 -2.21 6.72 -9.13
C GLY A 21 -2.59 7.38 -10.45
N TYR A 22 -3.14 6.64 -11.41
CA TYR A 22 -3.65 7.22 -12.65
C TYR A 22 -5.05 7.81 -12.43
N THR A 23 -5.39 8.84 -13.19
CA THR A 23 -6.75 9.36 -13.32
C THR A 23 -7.44 8.76 -14.55
N LEU A 24 -8.77 8.89 -14.65
CA LEU A 24 -9.53 8.35 -15.80
C LEU A 24 -9.08 8.96 -17.13
N ASP A 25 -8.80 10.26 -17.13
CA ASP A 25 -8.37 10.99 -18.33
C ASP A 25 -6.97 10.56 -18.77
N GLN A 26 -6.05 10.38 -17.81
CA GLN A 26 -4.74 9.80 -18.09
C GLN A 26 -4.85 8.38 -18.65
N ILE A 27 -5.70 7.52 -18.08
CA ILE A 27 -5.91 6.15 -18.60
C ILE A 27 -6.37 6.20 -20.06
N LYS A 28 -7.34 7.07 -20.38
CA LYS A 28 -7.86 7.23 -21.76
C LYS A 28 -6.79 7.75 -22.71
N GLU A 29 -6.07 8.79 -22.30
CA GLU A 29 -5.04 9.41 -23.12
C GLU A 29 -3.86 8.45 -23.36
N ASP A 30 -3.37 7.79 -22.32
CA ASP A 30 -2.28 6.82 -22.42
C ASP A 30 -2.68 5.57 -23.18
N SER A 31 -3.95 5.16 -23.12
CA SER A 31 -4.48 4.08 -23.96
C SER A 31 -4.52 4.49 -25.44
N LYS A 32 -4.94 5.72 -25.76
CA LYS A 32 -4.88 6.25 -27.15
C LYS A 32 -3.45 6.34 -27.67
N LYS A 33 -2.52 6.77 -26.81
CA LYS A 33 -1.08 6.82 -27.09
C LYS A 33 -0.39 5.45 -27.05
N ARG A 34 -1.14 4.35 -26.82
CA ARG A 34 -0.65 2.97 -26.68
C ARG A 34 0.39 2.76 -25.57
N LYS A 35 0.52 3.70 -24.63
CA LYS A 35 1.35 3.56 -23.42
C LYS A 35 0.73 2.57 -22.44
N ILE A 36 -0.60 2.54 -22.38
CA ILE A 36 -1.37 1.51 -21.68
C ILE A 36 -2.02 0.61 -22.74
N ILE A 37 -1.63 -0.65 -22.78
CA ILE A 37 -2.31 -1.64 -23.62
C ILE A 37 -3.46 -2.22 -22.79
N TYR A 38 -4.59 -1.50 -22.77
CA TYR A 38 -5.76 -1.80 -21.94
C TYR A 38 -6.25 -3.24 -22.07
N SER A 39 -6.20 -3.80 -23.29
CA SER A 39 -6.60 -5.18 -23.59
C SER A 39 -5.79 -6.24 -22.84
N ARG A 40 -4.59 -5.93 -22.34
CA ARG A 40 -3.81 -6.88 -21.50
C ARG A 40 -4.44 -7.09 -20.12
N PHE A 41 -5.25 -6.15 -19.65
CA PHE A 41 -5.84 -6.16 -18.32
C PHE A 41 -7.29 -6.66 -18.31
N THR A 42 -7.95 -6.70 -19.47
CA THR A 42 -9.37 -7.08 -19.57
C THR A 42 -9.61 -8.54 -19.21
N ARG A 43 -8.78 -9.46 -19.71
CA ARG A 43 -8.89 -10.89 -19.39
C ARG A 43 -8.61 -11.17 -17.90
N PRO A 44 -7.48 -10.72 -17.30
CA PRO A 44 -7.24 -10.89 -15.86
C PRO A 44 -8.34 -10.26 -14.99
N ALA A 45 -8.88 -9.10 -15.38
CA ALA A 45 -9.98 -8.48 -14.64
C ALA A 45 -11.27 -9.30 -14.70
N LYS A 46 -11.59 -9.88 -15.87
CA LYS A 46 -12.76 -10.76 -16.01
C LYS A 46 -12.63 -12.00 -15.13
N GLU A 47 -11.48 -12.68 -15.18
CA GLU A 47 -11.17 -13.85 -14.34
C GLU A 47 -11.23 -13.49 -12.84
N LEU A 48 -10.80 -12.28 -12.46
CA LEU A 48 -10.85 -11.83 -11.08
C LEU A 48 -12.28 -11.58 -10.60
N ILE A 49 -13.14 -11.01 -11.46
CA ILE A 49 -14.57 -10.81 -11.14
C ILE A 49 -15.25 -12.15 -10.89
N GLU A 50 -14.97 -13.13 -11.74
CA GLU A 50 -15.49 -14.49 -11.64
C GLU A 50 -15.03 -15.16 -10.34
N LEU A 51 -13.73 -15.16 -10.06
CA LEU A 51 -13.16 -15.71 -8.82
C LEU A 51 -13.71 -15.02 -7.56
N ALA A 52 -13.89 -13.69 -7.61
CA ALA A 52 -14.42 -12.92 -6.50
C ALA A 52 -15.95 -13.04 -6.34
N GLY A 53 -16.65 -13.53 -7.37
CA GLY A 53 -18.11 -13.58 -7.47
C GLY A 53 -18.80 -12.22 -7.60
N SER A 54 -18.06 -11.10 -7.68
CA SER A 54 -18.61 -9.77 -7.97
C SER A 54 -17.52 -8.74 -8.25
N LYS A 55 -17.83 -7.71 -9.05
CA LYS A 55 -16.92 -6.56 -9.27
C LYS A 55 -16.53 -5.84 -7.99
N ARG A 56 -17.44 -5.77 -7.02
CA ARG A 56 -17.19 -5.11 -5.73
C ARG A 56 -16.08 -5.83 -4.95
N LYS A 57 -16.18 -7.15 -4.83
CA LYS A 57 -15.17 -7.98 -4.15
C LYS A 57 -13.83 -7.96 -4.89
N ALA A 58 -13.84 -7.99 -6.23
CA ALA A 58 -12.63 -7.85 -7.04
C ALA A 58 -11.90 -6.52 -6.76
N LYS A 59 -12.62 -5.39 -6.76
CA LYS A 59 -12.06 -4.07 -6.41
C LYS A 59 -11.49 -4.04 -4.98
N GLN A 60 -12.16 -4.68 -4.02
CA GLN A 60 -11.66 -4.78 -2.65
C GLN A 60 -10.36 -5.59 -2.55
N ALA A 61 -10.26 -6.72 -3.26
CA ALA A 61 -9.05 -7.54 -3.30
C ALA A 61 -7.85 -6.74 -3.88
N ILE A 62 -8.07 -6.02 -5.00
CA ILE A 62 -7.07 -5.11 -5.58
C ILE A 62 -6.64 -4.03 -4.58
N THR A 63 -7.58 -3.41 -3.87
CA THR A 63 -7.28 -2.39 -2.85
C THR A 63 -6.41 -2.96 -1.73
N LYS A 64 -6.69 -4.19 -1.28
CA LYS A 64 -5.94 -4.81 -0.19
C LYS A 64 -4.51 -5.12 -0.60
N VAL A 65 -4.34 -5.72 -1.78
CA VAL A 65 -3.02 -6.02 -2.36
C VAL A 65 -2.24 -4.75 -2.65
N SER A 66 -2.88 -3.71 -3.21
CA SER A 66 -2.19 -2.44 -3.51
C SER A 66 -1.66 -1.76 -2.25
N LYS A 67 -2.44 -1.69 -1.16
CA LYS A 67 -1.97 -1.14 0.12
C LYS A 67 -0.81 -1.95 0.70
N TRP A 68 -0.90 -3.28 0.66
CA TRP A 68 0.16 -4.18 1.11
C TRP A 68 1.46 -4.00 0.28
N ALA A 69 1.36 -3.96 -1.04
CA ALA A 69 2.50 -3.82 -1.94
C ALA A 69 3.16 -2.43 -1.81
N LYS A 70 2.37 -1.35 -1.83
CA LYS A 70 2.86 0.03 -1.67
C LYS A 70 3.61 0.24 -0.36
N SER A 71 3.10 -0.30 0.75
CA SER A 71 3.77 -0.20 2.06
C SER A 71 5.14 -0.88 2.12
N ARG A 72 5.45 -1.74 1.13
CA ARG A 72 6.71 -2.48 1.01
C ARG A 72 7.52 -2.06 -0.21
N ASN A 73 7.10 -1.00 -0.91
CA ASN A 73 7.69 -0.56 -2.17
C ASN A 73 7.80 -1.68 -3.23
N LEU A 74 6.76 -2.53 -3.31
CA LEU A 74 6.69 -3.62 -4.28
C LEU A 74 5.82 -3.23 -5.48
N GLU A 75 6.24 -3.66 -6.67
CA GLU A 75 5.36 -3.68 -7.83
C GLU A 75 4.26 -4.74 -7.67
N TYR A 76 3.14 -4.52 -8.34
CA TYR A 76 2.00 -5.44 -8.33
C TYR A 76 1.19 -5.31 -9.61
N SER A 77 0.55 -6.39 -10.02
CA SER A 77 -0.40 -6.44 -11.13
C SER A 77 -1.71 -7.11 -10.68
N ILE A 78 -2.66 -7.30 -11.59
CA ILE A 78 -3.87 -8.08 -11.30
C ILE A 78 -3.48 -9.54 -10.96
N GLU A 79 -2.43 -10.07 -11.60
CA GLU A 79 -1.87 -11.39 -11.33
C GLU A 79 -1.32 -11.52 -9.91
N THR A 80 -0.80 -10.43 -9.33
CA THR A 80 -0.41 -10.43 -7.91
C THR A 80 -1.62 -10.70 -7.01
N VAL A 81 -2.82 -10.26 -7.39
CA VAL A 81 -4.05 -10.53 -6.61
C VAL A 81 -4.38 -12.02 -6.64
N PHE A 82 -4.25 -12.69 -7.79
CA PHE A 82 -4.41 -14.14 -7.89
C PHE A 82 -3.38 -14.89 -7.05
N LYS A 83 -2.09 -14.51 -7.13
CA LYS A 83 -1.03 -15.14 -6.34
C LYS A 83 -1.23 -14.99 -4.83
N LYS A 84 -1.87 -13.89 -4.40
CA LYS A 84 -2.14 -13.57 -3.00
C LYS A 84 -3.54 -14.01 -2.55
N TRP A 85 -4.32 -14.69 -3.38
CA TRP A 85 -5.75 -14.92 -3.14
C TRP A 85 -6.04 -15.60 -1.80
N LEU A 86 -5.38 -16.73 -1.53
CA LEU A 86 -5.58 -17.52 -0.30
C LEU A 86 -5.08 -16.83 0.98
N GLU A 87 -4.26 -15.79 0.84
CA GLU A 87 -3.70 -15.03 1.97
C GLU A 87 -4.24 -13.60 2.05
N LEU A 88 -5.26 -13.25 1.26
CA LEU A 88 -5.85 -11.92 1.24
C LEU A 88 -6.17 -11.43 2.65
N ASP A 89 -6.76 -12.27 3.51
CA ASP A 89 -7.12 -11.91 4.88
C ASP A 89 -5.95 -11.53 5.78
N LYS A 90 -4.77 -12.11 5.51
CA LYS A 90 -3.53 -11.89 6.26
C LYS A 90 -2.74 -10.69 5.75
N LEU A 91 -3.04 -10.19 4.53
CA LEU A 91 -2.34 -9.02 3.99
C LEU A 91 -2.64 -7.77 4.81
N LYS A 92 -1.59 -7.26 5.48
CA LYS A 92 -1.60 -5.96 6.16
C LYS A 92 -0.50 -5.06 5.59
N PRO A 93 -0.76 -3.75 5.43
CA PRO A 93 0.31 -2.78 5.18
C PRO A 93 1.44 -2.97 6.19
N LYS A 94 2.69 -2.81 5.75
CA LYS A 94 3.84 -2.80 6.65
C LYS A 94 3.62 -1.68 7.65
N GLU A 95 3.71 -2.00 8.93
CA GLU A 95 3.63 -0.99 9.98
C GLU A 95 4.76 0.02 9.77
N ILE A 96 4.40 1.29 9.80
CA ILE A 96 5.37 2.37 9.78
C ILE A 96 5.97 2.40 11.19
N ILE A 97 7.05 1.65 11.40
CA ILE A 97 7.82 1.71 12.64
C ILE A 97 8.51 3.07 12.64
N LYS A 98 7.91 4.04 13.32
CA LYS A 98 8.59 5.30 13.57
C LYS A 98 9.67 5.04 14.61
N LYS A 99 10.92 5.35 14.28
CA LYS A 99 12.01 5.25 15.23
C LYS A 99 11.99 6.50 16.13
N PRO A 100 12.01 6.33 17.46
CA PRO A 100 12.04 7.44 18.39
C PRO A 100 13.44 8.04 18.46
N PHE A 101 13.52 9.36 18.54
CA PHE A 101 14.75 10.12 18.68
C PHE A 101 14.58 11.22 19.72
N TYR A 102 15.66 11.53 20.44
CA TYR A 102 15.74 12.71 21.30
C TYR A 102 17.04 13.44 20.97
N ASN A 103 17.00 14.76 20.77
CA ASN A 103 18.16 15.56 20.35
C ASN A 103 18.93 15.02 19.12
N ASN A 104 18.23 14.37 18.19
CA ASN A 104 18.77 13.66 17.01
C ASN A 104 19.48 12.33 17.29
N ASP A 105 19.54 11.89 18.54
CA ASP A 105 20.06 10.59 18.94
C ASP A 105 18.95 9.54 19.00
N PRO A 106 19.19 8.30 18.54
CA PRO A 106 18.21 7.23 18.54
C PRO A 106 17.83 6.82 19.97
N MET A 107 16.56 6.47 20.17
CA MET A 107 16.05 5.98 21.44
C MET A 107 15.62 4.52 21.37
N VAL A 108 15.74 3.83 22.50
CA VAL A 108 15.36 2.42 22.67
C VAL A 108 14.51 2.27 23.92
N TRP A 109 13.36 1.59 23.79
CA TRP A 109 12.54 1.22 24.94
C TRP A 109 13.06 -0.09 25.55
N SER A 110 13.48 -0.05 26.81
CA SER A 110 13.82 -1.25 27.56
C SER A 110 12.56 -1.85 28.18
N GLN A 111 12.14 -3.03 27.70
CA GLN A 111 11.01 -3.75 28.29
C GLN A 111 11.28 -4.16 29.74
N LEU A 112 12.51 -4.59 30.05
CA LEU A 112 12.92 -5.01 31.40
C LEU A 112 12.89 -3.86 32.40
N LYS A 113 13.41 -2.70 32.01
CA LYS A 113 13.46 -1.51 32.88
C LYS A 113 12.21 -0.64 32.80
N ARG A 114 11.33 -0.90 31.82
CA ARG A 114 10.14 -0.08 31.47
C ARG A 114 10.47 1.41 31.32
N LYS A 115 11.59 1.72 30.64
CA LYS A 115 12.11 3.08 30.45
C LYS A 115 12.71 3.25 29.06
N TRP A 116 12.76 4.50 28.60
CA TRP A 116 13.45 4.92 27.40
C TRP A 116 14.94 5.16 27.67
N PHE A 117 15.79 4.78 26.72
CA PHE A 117 17.22 5.09 26.71
C PHE A 117 17.57 5.81 25.42
N VAL A 118 18.39 6.84 25.51
CA VAL A 118 19.00 7.54 24.37
C VAL A 118 20.38 6.91 24.14
N VAL A 119 20.69 6.54 22.91
CA VAL A 119 22.03 6.09 22.53
C VAL A 119 22.73 7.26 21.85
N ASN A 120 23.69 7.88 22.53
CA ASN A 120 24.43 9.03 21.99
C ASN A 120 25.40 8.61 20.87
N SER A 121 26.07 9.58 20.24
CA SER A 121 27.07 9.33 19.18
C SER A 121 28.25 8.48 19.63
N ASP A 122 28.57 8.49 20.91
CA ASP A 122 29.67 7.73 21.51
C ASP A 122 29.27 6.28 21.85
N GLY A 123 27.99 5.92 21.64
CA GLY A 123 27.44 4.59 21.90
C GLY A 123 27.03 4.35 23.35
N GLU A 124 27.04 5.39 24.19
CA GLU A 124 26.60 5.32 25.58
C GLU A 124 25.07 5.31 25.68
N TRP A 125 24.56 4.59 26.68
CA TRP A 125 23.14 4.46 26.94
C TRP A 125 22.74 5.35 28.12
N LEU A 126 22.07 6.46 27.81
CA LEU A 126 21.61 7.44 28.80
C LEU A 126 20.12 7.21 29.06
N GLU A 127 19.72 7.11 30.33
CA GLU A 127 18.30 7.03 30.70
C GLU A 127 17.58 8.33 30.29
N PHE A 128 16.48 8.22 29.57
CA PHE A 128 15.68 9.37 29.16
C PHE A 128 14.81 9.85 30.32
N ALA A 129 15.01 11.11 30.74
CA ALA A 129 14.29 11.75 31.84
C ALA A 129 13.33 12.87 31.40
N GLY A 130 13.06 13.00 30.10
CA GLY A 130 12.14 14.00 29.54
C GLY A 130 10.70 13.49 29.39
N ASP A 131 9.84 14.32 28.79
CA ASP A 131 8.44 13.97 28.51
C ASP A 131 8.29 13.30 27.14
N GLU A 132 7.22 12.52 26.93
CA GLU A 132 6.95 11.90 25.61
C GLU A 132 6.83 12.91 24.46
N LYS A 133 6.40 14.14 24.74
CA LYS A 133 6.31 15.23 23.76
C LYS A 133 7.68 15.63 23.17
N ASP A 134 8.76 15.33 23.88
CA ASP A 134 10.13 15.67 23.46
C ASP A 134 10.70 14.59 22.51
N ILE A 135 10.03 13.44 22.39
CA ILE A 135 10.42 12.34 21.50
C ILE A 135 10.00 12.67 20.07
N LYS A 136 10.99 12.76 19.18
CA LYS A 136 10.82 12.95 17.74
C LYS A 136 10.74 11.60 17.04
N TRP A 137 9.57 11.31 16.47
CA TRP A 137 9.30 10.07 15.75
C TRP A 137 9.63 10.21 14.27
N LYS A 138 10.81 9.72 13.85
CA LYS A 138 11.27 9.76 12.45
C LYS A 138 10.89 8.45 11.71
N LYS A 139 10.61 8.54 10.41
CA LYS A 139 10.32 7.38 9.54
C LYS A 139 11.58 6.63 9.14
#